data_AF-A0A3D4ND93-F1
#
_entry.id   AF-A0A3D4ND93-F1
#
_cell.length_a   1.000
_cell.length_b   1.000
_cell.length_c   1.000
_cell.angle_alpha   90.00
_cell.angle_beta   90.00
_cell.angle_gamma   90.00
#
_symmetry.space_group_name_H-M   'P 1'
#
loop_
_entity.id
_entity.type
_entity.pdbx_description
1 polymer ?
#
loop_
_entity_poly.entity_id
_entity_poly.type
_entity_poly.pdbx_seq_one_letter_code
_entity_poly.pdbx_strand_id
1 'polypeptide(L)'
;MEFSDWITKKYIEWRGDAIGQERSITKFADKLKVTHSLMTQWMKKGGKVPNSQKYISALIKEYGVEVYDILGIPRPAEDDVLAELPPEMAEDVRSFLAEVRSSEINKGKTEASPEDLEKIKQMFSKHLGKYTSTEQ
;
A
#
# COMPACT_ATOMS: atom_id res chain seq x y z
N MET A 1 -12.76 -12.25 5.77
CA MET A 1 -11.82 -13.04 4.96
C MET A 1 -10.62 -13.34 5.84
N GLU A 2 -10.08 -14.57 5.83
CA GLU A 2 -8.85 -14.89 6.58
C GLU A 2 -7.60 -14.47 5.81
N PHE A 3 -6.50 -14.22 6.53
CA PHE A 3 -5.22 -13.86 5.91
C PHE A 3 -4.74 -14.89 4.88
N SER A 4 -4.91 -16.20 5.15
CA SER A 4 -4.49 -17.27 4.23
C SER A 4 -5.25 -17.22 2.90
N ASP A 5 -6.54 -16.90 2.95
CA ASP A 5 -7.37 -16.76 1.74
C ASP A 5 -6.98 -15.51 0.97
N TRP A 6 -6.74 -14.41 1.69
CA TRP A 6 -6.31 -13.14 1.11
C TRP A 6 -4.96 -13.25 0.41
N ILE A 7 -3.93 -13.81 1.06
CA ILE A 7 -2.59 -13.94 0.46
C ILE A 7 -2.60 -14.92 -0.72
N THR A 8 -3.45 -15.96 -0.66
CA THR A 8 -3.66 -16.88 -1.79
C THR A 8 -4.32 -16.17 -2.97
N LYS A 9 -5.32 -15.33 -2.70
CA LYS A 9 -5.94 -14.48 -3.73
C LYS A 9 -4.90 -13.53 -4.35
N LYS A 10 -4.07 -12.85 -3.55
CA LYS A 10 -2.98 -12.00 -4.05
C LYS A 10 -1.96 -12.78 -4.89
N TYR A 11 -1.64 -14.01 -4.52
CA TYR A 11 -0.80 -14.89 -5.34
C TYR A 11 -1.45 -15.18 -6.70
N ILE A 12 -2.74 -15.52 -6.73
CA ILE A 12 -3.48 -15.81 -7.97
C ILE A 12 -3.55 -14.56 -8.86
N GLU A 13 -3.88 -13.40 -8.29
CA GLU A 13 -3.90 -12.12 -9.01
C GLU A 13 -2.54 -11.76 -9.59
N TRP A 14 -1.48 -11.89 -8.78
CA TRP A 14 -0.11 -11.66 -9.23
C TRP A 14 0.32 -12.69 -10.28
N ARG A 15 -0.09 -13.94 -10.17
CA ARG A 15 0.19 -14.99 -11.15
C ARG A 15 -0.51 -14.70 -12.47
N GLY A 16 -1.74 -14.20 -12.46
CA GLY A 16 -2.55 -14.03 -13.67
C GLY A 16 -2.63 -15.33 -14.48
N ASP A 17 -2.60 -15.22 -15.81
CA ASP A 17 -2.67 -16.36 -16.73
C ASP A 17 -1.31 -17.05 -16.98
N ALA A 18 -0.23 -16.63 -16.31
CA ALA A 18 1.07 -17.24 -16.52
C ALA A 18 1.09 -18.68 -15.98
N ILE A 19 1.15 -19.64 -16.91
CA ILE A 19 1.29 -21.07 -16.63
C ILE A 19 2.76 -21.46 -16.79
N GLY A 20 3.46 -21.74 -15.68
CA GLY A 20 4.87 -22.18 -15.72
C GLY A 20 5.69 -21.79 -14.48
N GLN A 21 7.01 -22.05 -14.52
CA GLN A 21 7.97 -21.80 -13.44
C GLN A 21 8.19 -20.32 -13.12
N GLU A 22 7.90 -19.41 -14.05
CA GLU A 22 8.17 -17.97 -13.92
C GLU A 22 7.31 -17.28 -12.84
N ARG A 23 6.13 -17.83 -12.52
CA ARG A 23 5.24 -17.33 -11.46
C ARG A 23 4.89 -18.39 -10.41
N SER A 24 5.94 -19.09 -9.94
CA SER A 24 5.85 -20.04 -8.84
C SER A 24 5.67 -19.37 -7.48
N ILE A 25 5.24 -20.15 -6.48
CA ILE A 25 5.16 -19.71 -5.07
C ILE A 25 6.53 -19.21 -4.58
N THR A 26 7.64 -19.78 -5.05
CA THR A 26 9.00 -19.32 -4.71
C THR A 26 9.23 -17.89 -5.17
N LYS A 27 8.87 -17.56 -6.41
CA LYS A 27 9.01 -16.20 -6.93
C LYS A 27 8.10 -15.20 -6.23
N PHE A 28 6.92 -15.65 -5.81
CA PHE A 28 6.03 -14.83 -4.99
C PHE A 28 6.60 -14.58 -3.58
N ALA A 29 7.21 -15.60 -2.98
CA ALA A 29 7.91 -15.49 -1.71
C ALA A 29 9.11 -14.52 -1.82
N ASP A 30 9.89 -14.62 -2.90
CA ASP A 30 11.01 -13.72 -3.19
C ASP A 30 10.55 -12.26 -3.30
N LYS A 31 9.43 -12.02 -3.99
CA LYS A 31 8.81 -10.67 -4.12
C LYS A 31 8.54 -10.05 -2.75
N LEU A 32 8.01 -10.85 -1.82
CA LEU A 32 7.69 -10.43 -0.46
C LEU A 32 8.87 -10.58 0.51
N LYS A 33 10.05 -10.98 0.01
CA LYS A 33 11.28 -11.20 0.78
C LYS A 33 11.10 -12.17 1.95
N VAL A 34 10.29 -13.21 1.74
CA VAL A 34 10.07 -14.30 2.69
C VAL A 34 10.57 -15.63 2.14
N THR A 35 10.80 -16.61 3.01
CA THR A 35 11.19 -17.94 2.56
C THR A 35 9.99 -18.67 1.94
N HIS A 36 10.25 -19.55 0.98
CA HIS A 36 9.21 -20.41 0.38
C HIS A 36 8.41 -21.19 1.44
N SER A 37 9.09 -21.72 2.46
CA SER A 37 8.45 -22.44 3.56
C SER A 37 7.47 -21.54 4.33
N LEU A 38 7.86 -20.32 4.67
CA LEU A 38 6.99 -19.37 5.35
C LEU A 38 5.79 -18.99 4.49
N MET A 39 6.00 -18.75 3.18
CA MET A 39 4.92 -18.48 2.24
C MET A 39 3.91 -19.63 2.19
N THR A 40 4.40 -20.87 2.15
CA THR A 40 3.53 -22.06 2.16
C THR A 40 2.72 -22.13 3.45
N GLN A 41 3.30 -21.79 4.61
CA GLN A 41 2.58 -21.72 5.88
C GLN A 41 1.55 -20.59 5.93
N TRP A 42 1.81 -19.48 5.26
CA TRP A 42 0.87 -18.35 5.15
C TRP A 42 -0.34 -18.69 4.28
N MET A 43 -0.13 -19.39 3.16
CA MET A 43 -1.20 -19.77 2.24
C MET A 43 -2.06 -20.95 2.75
N LYS A 44 -1.55 -21.73 3.71
CA LYS A 44 -2.29 -22.85 4.29
C LYS A 44 -3.48 -22.33 5.11
N LYS A 45 -4.67 -22.91 4.91
CA LYS A 45 -5.86 -22.61 5.73
C LYS A 45 -5.59 -22.89 7.22
N GLY A 46 -5.91 -21.93 8.08
CA GLY A 46 -5.56 -21.97 9.51
C GLY A 46 -4.04 -21.99 9.77
N GLY A 47 -3.25 -21.55 8.79
CA GLY A 47 -1.80 -21.51 8.84
C GLY A 47 -1.26 -20.34 9.66
N LYS A 48 0.03 -20.04 9.48
CA LYS A 48 0.70 -19.00 10.28
C LYS A 48 0.32 -17.62 9.77
N VAL A 49 -0.12 -16.75 10.68
CA VAL A 49 -0.31 -15.32 10.41
C VAL A 49 0.99 -14.55 10.72
N PRO A 50 1.42 -13.61 9.87
CA PRO A 50 2.58 -12.77 10.15
C PRO A 50 2.33 -11.91 11.40
N ASN A 51 3.25 -11.97 12.35
CA ASN A 51 3.23 -11.17 13.58
C ASN A 51 4.51 -10.34 13.77
N SER A 52 5.52 -10.55 12.95
CA SER A 52 6.76 -9.78 12.98
C SER A 52 6.61 -8.52 12.17
N GLN A 53 7.02 -7.37 12.75
CA GLN A 53 7.01 -6.07 12.07
C GLN A 53 7.69 -6.14 10.69
N LYS A 54 8.80 -6.87 10.56
CA LYS A 54 9.51 -7.05 9.29
C LYS A 54 8.59 -7.55 8.16
N TYR A 55 7.76 -8.55 8.46
CA TYR A 55 6.88 -9.18 7.47
C TYR A 55 5.63 -8.34 7.22
N ILE A 56 5.10 -7.72 8.26
CA ILE A 56 3.95 -6.81 8.16
C ILE A 56 4.33 -5.60 7.30
N SER A 57 5.48 -4.97 7.54
CA SER A 57 5.99 -3.85 6.72
C SER A 57 6.25 -4.26 5.26
N ALA A 58 6.73 -5.48 5.01
CA ALA A 58 6.93 -5.98 3.65
C ALA A 58 5.59 -6.13 2.90
N LEU A 59 4.56 -6.64 3.58
CA LEU A 59 3.22 -6.75 3.02
C LEU A 59 2.59 -5.36 2.78
N ILE A 60 2.68 -4.44 3.75
CA ILE A 60 2.15 -3.08 3.62
C ILE A 60 2.82 -2.34 2.46
N LYS A 61 4.14 -2.52 2.27
CA LYS A 61 4.85 -1.90 1.15
C LYS A 61 4.30 -2.35 -0.21
N GLU A 62 3.89 -3.61 -0.32
CA GLU A 62 3.43 -4.19 -1.58
C GLU A 62 1.94 -3.97 -1.83
N TYR A 63 1.12 -4.06 -0.78
CA TYR A 63 -0.35 -4.10 -0.89
C TYR A 63 -1.06 -2.92 -0.21
N GLY A 64 -0.31 -2.06 0.48
CA GLY A 64 -0.84 -0.86 1.12
C GLY A 64 -1.70 -1.15 2.35
N VAL A 65 -2.71 -0.29 2.54
CA VAL A 65 -3.48 -0.23 3.81
C VAL A 65 -4.39 -1.43 4.06
N GLU A 66 -4.75 -2.20 3.03
CA GLU A 66 -5.62 -3.40 3.18
C GLU A 66 -5.00 -4.46 4.10
N VAL A 67 -3.66 -4.44 4.23
CA VAL A 67 -2.91 -5.36 5.09
C VAL A 67 -3.26 -5.15 6.57
N TYR A 68 -3.55 -3.91 6.98
CA TYR A 68 -3.96 -3.64 8.35
C TYR A 68 -5.29 -4.30 8.66
N ASP A 69 -6.25 -4.19 7.74
CA ASP A 69 -7.60 -4.73 7.91
C ASP A 69 -7.59 -6.26 7.96
N ILE A 70 -6.85 -6.90 7.04
CA ILE A 70 -6.81 -8.37 6.97
C ILE A 70 -6.08 -8.99 8.16
N LEU A 71 -5.10 -8.29 8.72
CA LEU A 71 -4.37 -8.73 9.92
C LEU A 71 -5.07 -8.31 11.22
N GLY A 72 -6.15 -7.52 11.14
CA GLY A 72 -6.87 -7.02 12.31
C GLY A 72 -6.04 -6.08 13.18
N ILE A 73 -5.03 -5.42 12.61
CA ILE A 73 -4.17 -4.47 13.31
C ILE A 73 -4.67 -3.04 13.06
N PRO A 74 -4.57 -2.14 14.05
CA PRO A 74 -4.99 -0.76 13.88
C PRO A 74 -4.11 -0.08 12.83
N ARG A 75 -4.75 0.67 11.92
CA ARG A 75 -4.04 1.57 11.00
C ARG A 75 -3.41 2.71 11.82
N PRO A 76 -2.20 3.18 11.47
CA PRO A 76 -1.64 4.36 12.11
C PRO A 76 -2.55 5.56 11.87
N ALA A 77 -2.69 6.45 12.85
CA ALA A 77 -3.40 7.69 12.64
C ALA A 77 -2.62 8.56 11.65
N GLU A 78 -3.32 9.44 10.94
CA GLU A 78 -2.68 10.39 10.02
C GLU A 78 -1.58 11.20 10.75
N ASP A 79 -1.86 11.63 11.98
CA ASP A 79 -0.91 12.37 12.80
C ASP A 79 0.34 11.58 13.14
N ASP A 80 0.24 10.26 13.35
CA ASP A 80 1.39 9.41 13.64
C ASP A 80 2.33 9.34 12.43
N VAL A 81 1.77 9.24 11.23
CA VAL A 81 2.55 9.20 9.98
C VAL A 81 3.18 10.55 9.68
N LEU A 82 2.44 11.63 9.87
CA LEU A 82 2.92 12.98 9.61
C LEU A 82 3.99 13.44 10.61
N ALA A 83 3.99 12.90 11.83
CA ALA A 83 5.02 13.19 12.83
C ALA A 83 6.41 12.70 12.43
N GLU A 84 6.53 11.78 11.46
CA GLU A 84 7.81 11.34 10.90
C GLU A 84 8.40 12.35 9.90
N LEU A 85 7.63 13.35 9.46
CA LEU A 85 8.06 14.39 8.52
C LEU A 85 8.55 15.64 9.27
N PRO A 86 9.43 16.46 8.64
CA PRO A 86 9.71 17.80 9.14
C PRO A 86 8.40 18.59 9.32
N PRO A 87 8.25 19.42 10.38
CA PRO A 87 6.98 20.09 10.70
C PRO A 87 6.38 20.88 9.53
N GLU A 88 7.23 21.57 8.76
CA GLU A 88 6.81 22.31 7.57
C GLU A 88 6.21 21.39 6.50
N MET A 89 6.88 20.27 6.20
CA MET A 89 6.40 19.29 5.22
C MET A 89 5.11 18.60 5.70
N ALA A 90 5.01 18.31 6.99
CA ALA A 90 3.80 17.76 7.58
C ALA A 90 2.60 18.70 7.40
N GLU A 91 2.79 20.01 7.59
CA GLU A 91 1.75 21.03 7.41
C GLU A 91 1.31 21.15 5.94
N ASP A 92 2.25 21.10 5.00
CA ASP A 92 1.93 21.14 3.56
C ASP A 92 1.19 19.87 3.12
N VAL A 93 1.59 18.70 3.61
CA VAL A 93 0.88 17.45 3.34
C VAL A 93 -0.53 17.48 3.93
N ARG A 94 -0.72 18.01 5.15
CA ARG A 94 -2.07 18.22 5.72
C ARG A 94 -2.91 19.13 4.86
N SER A 95 -2.36 20.25 4.40
CA SER A 95 -3.05 21.22 3.57
C SER A 95 -3.46 20.61 2.22
N PHE A 96 -2.56 19.85 1.60
CA PHE A 96 -2.85 19.06 0.40
C PHE A 96 -3.98 18.05 0.64
N LEU A 97 -3.90 17.23 1.69
CA LEU A 97 -4.92 16.22 2.01
C LEU A 97 -6.28 16.85 2.30
N ALA A 98 -6.32 17.99 3.01
CA ALA A 98 -7.54 18.74 3.26
C ALA A 98 -8.17 19.26 1.96
N GLU A 99 -7.36 19.80 1.04
CA GLU A 99 -7.83 20.27 -0.26
C GLU A 99 -8.39 19.12 -1.11
N VAL A 100 -7.68 17.98 -1.18
CA VAL A 100 -8.16 16.78 -1.87
C VAL A 100 -9.48 16.28 -1.29
N ARG A 101 -9.63 16.24 0.05
CA ARG A 101 -10.88 15.83 0.71
C ARG A 101 -12.04 16.78 0.40
N SER A 102 -11.78 18.08 0.42
CA SER A 102 -12.80 19.12 0.20
C SER A 102 -13.25 19.24 -1.26
N SER A 103 -12.39 18.85 -2.20
CA SER A 103 -12.63 19.00 -3.64
C SER A 103 -13.54 17.91 -4.23
N GLU A 104 -13.99 16.95 -3.40
CA GLU A 104 -14.87 15.85 -3.81
C GLU A 104 -14.33 15.02 -4.99
N ILE A 105 -13.03 15.12 -5.25
CA ILE A 105 -12.37 14.39 -6.32
C ILE A 105 -12.61 12.91 -6.11
N ASN A 106 -13.02 12.23 -7.19
CA ASN A 106 -13.27 10.79 -7.19
C ASN A 106 -14.46 10.30 -6.34
N LYS A 107 -15.39 11.19 -5.93
CA LYS A 107 -16.60 10.76 -5.20
C LYS A 107 -17.38 9.69 -5.97
N GLY A 108 -17.51 8.51 -5.36
CA GLY A 108 -18.29 7.38 -5.89
C GLY A 108 -17.61 6.58 -6.99
N LYS A 109 -16.32 6.84 -7.29
CA LYS A 109 -15.56 6.11 -8.32
C LYS A 109 -14.40 5.35 -7.67
N THR A 110 -14.17 4.14 -8.18
CA THR A 110 -13.04 3.29 -7.76
C THR A 110 -11.71 3.81 -8.29
N GLU A 111 -11.73 4.56 -9.40
CA GLU A 111 -10.57 5.08 -10.11
C GLU A 111 -10.76 6.55 -10.51
N ALA A 112 -9.72 7.36 -10.29
CA ALA A 112 -9.71 8.78 -10.64
C ALA A 112 -9.78 8.96 -12.16
N SER A 113 -10.66 9.85 -12.62
CA SER A 113 -10.70 10.21 -14.04
C SER A 113 -9.43 10.99 -14.45
N PRO A 114 -9.10 11.08 -15.74
CA PRO A 114 -7.98 11.91 -16.19
C PRO A 114 -8.05 13.37 -15.71
N GLU A 115 -9.26 13.94 -15.64
CA GLU A 115 -9.48 15.29 -15.11
C GLU A 115 -9.24 15.37 -13.60
N ASP A 116 -9.65 14.35 -12.86
CA ASP A 116 -9.37 14.23 -11.41
C ASP A 116 -7.86 14.15 -11.17
N LEU A 117 -7.14 13.39 -12.00
CA LEU A 117 -5.68 13.28 -11.92
C LEU A 117 -4.99 14.62 -12.18
N GLU A 118 -5.44 15.39 -13.17
CA GLU A 118 -4.88 16.72 -13.43
C GLU A 118 -5.14 17.68 -12.26
N LYS A 119 -6.33 17.65 -11.65
CA LYS A 119 -6.62 18.44 -10.44
C LYS A 119 -5.73 18.03 -9.27
N ILE A 120 -5.56 16.73 -9.04
CA ILE A 120 -4.67 16.21 -7.99
C ILE A 120 -3.23 16.66 -8.23
N LYS A 121 -2.73 16.61 -9.48
CA LYS A 121 -1.39 17.09 -9.83
C LYS A 121 -1.23 18.59 -9.57
N GLN A 122 -2.24 19.40 -9.90
CA GLN A 122 -2.21 20.83 -9.62
C GLN A 122 -2.15 21.12 -8.12
N MET A 123 -2.96 20.43 -7.32
CA MET A 123 -2.92 20.53 -5.86
C MET A 123 -1.58 20.08 -5.29
N PHE A 124 -1.02 18.99 -5.82
CA PHE A 124 0.28 18.48 -5.41
C PHE A 124 1.39 19.51 -5.69
N SER A 125 1.45 20.05 -6.92
CA SER A 125 2.43 21.08 -7.29
C SER A 125 2.27 22.34 -6.45
N LYS A 126 1.04 22.72 -6.12
CA LYS A 126 0.74 23.90 -5.28
C LYS A 126 1.28 23.77 -3.86
N HIS A 127 1.11 22.62 -3.21
CA HIS A 127 1.49 22.43 -1.80
C HIS A 127 2.88 21.82 -1.62
N LEU A 128 3.25 20.86 -2.46
CA LEU A 128 4.45 20.03 -2.30
C LEU A 128 5.50 20.26 -3.39
N GLY A 129 5.22 21.10 -4.39
CA GLY A 129 6.13 21.36 -5.51
C GLY A 129 7.51 21.88 -5.08
N LYS A 130 7.58 22.63 -3.97
CA LYS A 130 8.84 23.14 -3.41
C LYS A 130 9.82 22.04 -2.98
N TYR A 131 9.34 20.82 -2.72
CA TYR A 131 10.16 19.67 -2.35
C TYR A 131 10.61 18.81 -3.53
N THR A 132 10.15 19.12 -4.75
CA THR A 132 10.47 18.34 -5.96
C THR A 132 11.70 18.86 -6.72
N SER A 133 12.24 20.00 -6.31
CA SER A 133 13.48 20.55 -6.84
C SER A 133 14.68 19.90 -6.16
N THR A 134 15.15 18.78 -6.71
CA THR A 134 16.57 18.43 -6.59
C THR A 134 17.37 19.50 -7.32
N GLU A 135 18.00 20.43 -6.59
CA GLU A 135 19.11 21.21 -7.13
C GLU A 135 20.14 20.21 -7.66
N GLN A 136 20.42 20.28 -8.97
CA GLN A 136 21.55 19.64 -9.63
C GLN A 136 22.79 20.52 -9.52
#